data_AF-A0A821ZBA1-F1
#
_entry.id   AF-A0A821ZBA1-F1
#
_cell.length_a   1.000
_cell.length_b   1.000
_cell.length_c   1.000
_cell.angle_alpha   90.00
_cell.angle_beta   90.00
_cell.angle_gamma   90.00
#
_symmetry.space_group_name_H-M   'P 1'
#
loop_
_entity.id
_entity.type
_entity.pdbx_description
1 polymer ?
#
loop_
_entity_poly.entity_id
_entity_poly.type
_entity_poly.pdbx_seq_one_letter_code
_entity_poly.pdbx_strand_id
1 'polypeptide(L)'
;MSLLQKTALKVVIALCVLFISTYCIPILDKQLNNEWALFKRDHRKQYHSIEEENTRQAIWKANLGKIQKHNDEAQSGMHTYTLAMNEFGDMTNEEFTKQMNGLKMSAKTERSLRNTRAVLVQSDIVIPDA
;
A
#
# COMPACT_ATOMS: atom_id res chain seq x y z
N MET A 1 40.53 -8.96 -12.37
CA MET A 1 39.44 -9.70 -13.05
C MET A 1 39.58 -9.45 -14.56
N SER A 2 39.79 -10.51 -15.35
CA SER A 2 40.07 -10.40 -16.79
C SER A 2 38.85 -9.88 -17.56
N LEU A 3 39.08 -9.31 -18.76
CA LEU A 3 38.00 -8.81 -19.63
C LEU A 3 36.95 -9.91 -19.92
N LEU A 4 37.42 -11.15 -20.07
CA LEU A 4 36.59 -12.35 -20.26
C LEU A 4 35.64 -12.62 -19.07
N GLN A 5 36.09 -12.39 -17.83
CA GLN A 5 35.24 -12.57 -16.65
C GLN A 5 34.12 -11.52 -16.60
N LYS A 6 34.40 -10.28 -17.04
CA LYS A 6 33.40 -9.21 -17.11
C LYS A 6 32.38 -9.43 -18.22
N THR A 7 32.80 -9.93 -19.38
CA THR A 7 31.88 -10.26 -20.48
C THR A 7 31.00 -11.47 -20.14
N ALA A 8 31.57 -12.52 -19.54
CA ALA A 8 30.82 -13.68 -19.08
C ALA A 8 29.74 -13.29 -18.05
N LEU A 9 30.07 -12.42 -17.08
CA LEU A 9 29.12 -11.93 -16.08
C LEU A 9 27.94 -11.16 -16.71
N LYS A 10 28.21 -10.30 -17.70
CA LYS A 10 27.15 -9.58 -18.43
C LYS A 10 26.23 -10.53 -19.19
N VAL A 11 26.78 -11.57 -19.81
CA VAL A 11 25.98 -12.59 -20.52
C VAL A 11 25.10 -13.36 -19.55
N VAL A 12 25.64 -13.77 -18.39
CA VAL A 12 24.85 -14.46 -17.35
C VAL A 12 23.72 -13.56 -16.85
N ILE A 13 23.99 -12.29 -16.56
CA ILE A 13 22.94 -11.34 -16.13
C ILE A 13 21.86 -11.21 -17.21
N ALA A 14 22.24 -11.05 -18.48
CA ALA A 14 21.29 -10.94 -19.58
C ALA A 14 20.41 -12.19 -19.73
N LEU A 15 20.98 -13.39 -19.63
CA LEU A 15 20.24 -14.65 -19.65
C LEU A 15 19.28 -14.79 -18.46
N CYS A 16 19.71 -14.38 -17.26
CA CYS A 16 18.84 -14.35 -16.08
C CYS A 16 17.68 -13.38 -16.26
N VAL A 17 17.91 -12.17 -16.80
CA VAL A 17 16.83 -11.20 -17.08
C VAL A 17 15.82 -11.76 -18.08
N LEU A 18 16.29 -12.42 -19.14
CA LEU A 18 15.43 -13.06 -20.15
C LEU A 18 14.61 -14.22 -19.54
N PHE A 19 15.20 -15.00 -18.66
CA PHE A 19 14.49 -16.09 -17.97
C PHE A 19 13.44 -15.56 -16.98
N ILE A 20 13.79 -14.52 -16.20
CA ILE A 20 12.86 -13.89 -15.26
C ILE A 20 11.69 -13.26 -16.00
N SER A 21 11.94 -12.56 -17.11
CA SER A 21 10.88 -11.90 -17.88
C SER A 21 9.91 -12.88 -18.53
N THR A 22 10.42 -14.01 -19.03
CA THR A 22 9.60 -15.01 -19.73
C THR A 22 8.77 -15.88 -18.80
N TYR A 23 9.28 -16.22 -17.61
CA TYR A 23 8.63 -17.18 -16.72
C TYR A 23 8.13 -16.56 -15.42
N CYS A 24 8.89 -15.67 -14.79
CA CYS A 24 8.56 -15.18 -13.44
C CYS A 24 7.47 -14.11 -13.46
N ILE A 25 7.55 -13.14 -14.40
CA ILE A 25 6.56 -12.06 -14.51
C ILE A 25 5.13 -12.61 -14.75
N PRO A 26 4.89 -13.53 -15.70
CA PRO A 26 3.54 -14.06 -15.94
C PRO A 26 2.97 -14.86 -14.77
N ILE A 27 3.83 -15.57 -14.02
CA ILE A 27 3.40 -16.35 -12.86
C ILE A 27 2.95 -15.41 -11.73
N LEU A 28 3.73 -14.36 -11.46
CA LEU A 28 3.39 -13.38 -10.44
C LEU A 28 2.10 -12.64 -10.79
N ASP A 29 1.96 -12.19 -12.04
CA ASP A 29 0.73 -11.56 -12.52
C ASP A 29 -0.48 -12.48 -12.38
N LYS A 30 -0.32 -13.77 -12.72
CA LYS A 30 -1.39 -14.76 -12.56
C LYS A 30 -1.81 -14.94 -11.11
N GLN A 31 -0.87 -15.03 -10.17
CA GLN A 31 -1.19 -15.14 -8.75
C GLN A 31 -1.93 -13.91 -8.25
N LEU A 32 -1.45 -12.71 -8.59
CA LEU A 32 -2.05 -11.46 -8.16
C LEU A 32 -3.46 -11.26 -8.73
N ASN A 33 -3.70 -11.71 -9.95
CA ASN A 33 -5.03 -11.73 -10.56
C ASN A 33 -5.97 -12.72 -9.84
N ASN A 34 -5.47 -13.87 -9.40
CA ASN A 34 -6.27 -14.82 -8.61
C ASN A 34 -6.64 -14.22 -7.24
N GLU A 35 -5.68 -13.60 -6.54
CA GLU A 35 -5.92 -12.94 -5.25
C GLU A 35 -6.93 -11.79 -5.40
N TRP A 36 -6.84 -10.99 -6.46
CA TRP A 36 -7.83 -9.96 -6.78
C TRP A 36 -9.22 -10.55 -7.00
N ALA A 37 -9.33 -11.67 -7.73
CA ALA A 37 -10.61 -12.33 -7.95
C ALA A 37 -11.22 -12.86 -6.64
N LEU A 38 -10.40 -13.42 -5.75
CA LEU A 38 -10.82 -13.85 -4.41
C LEU A 38 -11.30 -12.68 -3.58
N PHE A 39 -10.53 -11.59 -3.53
CA PHE A 39 -10.91 -10.36 -2.84
C PHE A 39 -12.29 -9.84 -3.29
N LYS A 40 -12.49 -9.71 -4.61
CA LYS A 40 -13.78 -9.24 -5.15
C LYS A 40 -14.92 -10.17 -4.75
N ARG A 41 -14.70 -11.49 -4.82
CA ARG A 41 -15.71 -12.50 -4.43
C ARG A 41 -16.04 -12.40 -2.95
N ASP A 42 -15.03 -12.42 -2.09
CA ASP A 42 -15.20 -12.51 -0.64
C ASP A 42 -15.85 -11.25 -0.05
N HIS A 43 -15.61 -10.09 -0.68
CA HIS A 43 -16.21 -8.80 -0.30
C HIS A 43 -17.34 -8.34 -1.23
N ARG A 44 -17.83 -9.21 -2.12
CA ARG A 44 -18.93 -8.93 -3.08
C ARG A 44 -18.75 -7.63 -3.88
N LYS A 45 -17.52 -7.33 -4.31
CA LYS A 45 -17.19 -6.13 -5.07
C LYS A 45 -17.70 -6.25 -6.51
N GLN A 46 -18.31 -5.18 -6.99
CA GLN A 46 -18.77 -5.02 -8.37
C GLN A 46 -18.41 -3.62 -8.83
N TYR A 47 -17.91 -3.50 -10.05
CA TYR A 47 -17.48 -2.23 -10.64
C TYR A 47 -18.24 -2.02 -11.95
N HIS A 48 -18.55 -0.77 -12.26
CA HIS A 48 -19.42 -0.41 -13.39
C HIS A 48 -18.70 -0.47 -14.73
N SER A 49 -17.36 -0.32 -14.72
CA SER A 49 -16.54 -0.34 -15.92
C SER A 49 -15.20 -1.04 -15.67
N ILE A 50 -14.57 -1.48 -16.77
CA ILE A 50 -13.22 -2.06 -16.74
C ILE A 50 -12.21 -1.01 -16.24
N GLU A 51 -12.42 0.26 -16.59
CA GLU A 51 -11.56 1.35 -16.13
C GLU A 51 -11.64 1.53 -14.61
N GLU A 52 -12.86 1.52 -14.04
CA GLU A 52 -13.06 1.55 -12.59
C GLU A 52 -12.41 0.33 -11.94
N GLU A 53 -12.62 -0.87 -12.48
CA GLU A 53 -12.00 -2.08 -11.93
C GLU A 53 -10.47 -1.98 -11.95
N ASN A 54 -9.87 -1.49 -13.03
CA ASN A 54 -8.42 -1.31 -13.13
C ASN A 54 -7.89 -0.32 -12.08
N THR A 55 -8.60 0.80 -11.88
CA THR A 55 -8.26 1.76 -10.82
C THR A 55 -8.35 1.11 -9.43
N ARG A 56 -9.43 0.38 -9.17
CA ARG A 56 -9.67 -0.29 -7.88
C ARG A 56 -8.66 -1.39 -7.61
N GLN A 57 -8.29 -2.16 -8.63
CA GLN A 57 -7.23 -3.16 -8.54
C GLN A 57 -5.87 -2.51 -8.26
N ALA A 58 -5.56 -1.37 -8.88
CA ALA A 58 -4.31 -0.65 -8.61
C ALA A 58 -4.23 -0.16 -7.16
N ILE A 59 -5.32 0.40 -6.62
CA ILE A 59 -5.41 0.81 -5.21
C ILE A 59 -5.24 -0.41 -4.29
N TRP A 60 -5.92 -1.50 -4.59
CA TRP A 60 -5.81 -2.76 -3.85
C TRP A 60 -4.38 -3.31 -3.81
N LYS A 61 -3.67 -3.31 -4.95
CA LYS A 61 -2.25 -3.69 -5.01
C LYS A 61 -1.38 -2.79 -4.13
N ALA A 62 -1.61 -1.47 -4.17
CA ALA A 62 -0.89 -0.53 -3.34
C ALA A 62 -1.12 -0.77 -1.84
N ASN A 63 -2.36 -1.04 -1.44
CA ASN A 63 -2.69 -1.34 -0.04
C ASN A 63 -2.16 -2.72 0.40
N LEU A 64 -2.12 -3.72 -0.48
CA LEU A 64 -1.47 -5.00 -0.22
C LEU A 64 0.02 -4.82 0.10
N GLY A 65 0.72 -3.99 -0.69
CA GLY A 65 2.12 -3.64 -0.45
C GLY A 65 2.33 -2.91 0.89
N LYS A 66 1.42 -2.01 1.28
CA LYS A 66 1.46 -1.36 2.60
C LYS A 66 1.30 -2.36 3.74
N ILE A 67 0.36 -3.30 3.61
CA ILE A 67 0.12 -4.35 4.61
C ILE A 67 1.37 -5.21 4.79
N GLN A 68 1.97 -5.66 3.69
CA GLN A 68 3.19 -6.48 3.71
C GLN A 68 4.33 -5.72 4.42
N LYS A 69 4.62 -4.49 3.98
CA LYS A 69 5.64 -3.66 4.58
C LYS A 69 5.42 -3.47 6.09
N HIS A 70 4.21 -3.06 6.49
CA HIS A 70 3.89 -2.85 7.91
C HIS A 70 4.06 -4.14 8.73
N ASN A 71 3.68 -5.29 8.19
CA ASN A 71 3.80 -6.57 8.90
C ASN A 71 5.25 -7.03 9.03
N ASP A 72 6.10 -6.76 8.04
CA ASP A 72 7.56 -6.99 8.13
C ASP A 72 8.19 -6.10 9.23
N GLU A 73 7.74 -4.85 9.32
CA GLU A 73 8.13 -3.91 10.36
C GLU A 73 7.63 -4.35 11.75
N ALA A 74 6.39 -4.86 11.84
CA ALA A 74 5.83 -5.43 13.06
C ALA A 74 6.61 -6.66 13.54
N GLN A 75 7.01 -7.55 12.61
CA GLN A 75 7.85 -8.70 12.91
C GLN A 75 9.24 -8.27 13.43
N SER A 76 9.72 -7.11 13.00
CA SER A 76 10.96 -6.50 13.50
C SER A 76 10.78 -5.75 14.83
N GLY A 77 9.58 -5.80 15.43
CA GLY A 77 9.25 -5.16 16.70
C GLY A 77 8.97 -3.65 16.62
N MET A 78 8.88 -3.07 15.43
CA MET A 78 8.60 -1.63 15.26
C MET A 78 7.12 -1.28 15.46
N HIS A 79 6.23 -2.24 15.23
CA HIS A 79 4.79 -2.11 15.47
C HIS A 79 4.31 -3.20 16.42
N THR A 80 3.32 -2.88 17.24
CA THR A 80 2.70 -3.81 18.20
C THR A 80 1.48 -4.54 17.63
N TYR A 81 1.18 -4.32 16.35
CA TYR A 81 0.03 -4.90 15.67
C TYR A 81 0.38 -5.25 14.22
N THR A 82 -0.51 -5.98 13.56
CA THR A 82 -0.40 -6.34 12.14
C THR A 82 -1.63 -5.88 11.39
N LEU A 83 -1.47 -5.64 10.10
CA LEU A 83 -2.54 -5.35 9.16
C LEU A 83 -2.95 -6.61 8.40
N ALA A 84 -4.18 -6.62 7.92
CA ALA A 84 -4.71 -7.64 7.01
C ALA A 84 -5.55 -6.98 5.93
N MET A 85 -5.62 -7.62 4.76
CA MET A 85 -6.50 -7.16 3.69
C MET A 85 -7.95 -7.30 4.14
N ASN A 86 -8.73 -6.25 3.98
CA ASN A 86 -10.13 -6.19 4.40
C ASN A 86 -10.99 -5.55 3.31
N GLU A 87 -12.30 -5.41 3.54
CA GLU A 87 -13.24 -4.90 2.53
C GLU A 87 -12.93 -3.50 2.00
N PHE A 88 -12.11 -2.70 2.69
CA PHE A 88 -11.68 -1.36 2.27
C PHE A 88 -10.37 -1.39 1.46
N GLY A 89 -9.87 -2.58 1.12
CA GLY A 89 -8.62 -2.77 0.41
C GLY A 89 -8.54 -2.03 -0.93
N ASP A 90 -9.66 -1.83 -1.61
CA ASP A 90 -9.76 -1.13 -2.90
C ASP A 90 -10.05 0.38 -2.79
N MET A 91 -9.94 0.95 -1.59
CA MET A 91 -10.20 2.37 -1.31
C MET A 91 -8.92 3.14 -0.97
N THR A 92 -8.87 4.40 -1.36
CA THR A 92 -7.84 5.32 -0.84
C THR A 92 -8.19 5.76 0.58
N ASN A 93 -7.21 6.32 1.29
CA ASN A 93 -7.44 6.83 2.64
C ASN A 93 -8.45 8.00 2.62
N GLU A 94 -8.37 8.85 1.61
CA GLU A 94 -9.28 9.99 1.41
C GLU A 94 -10.72 9.50 1.16
N GLU A 95 -10.90 8.47 0.33
CA GLU A 95 -12.21 7.86 0.09
C GLU A 95 -12.76 7.23 1.38
N PHE A 96 -11.93 6.45 2.08
CA PHE A 96 -12.32 5.81 3.34
C PHE A 96 -12.74 6.84 4.38
N THR A 97 -11.92 7.88 4.58
CA THR A 97 -12.21 8.95 5.54
C THR A 97 -13.48 9.71 5.15
N LYS A 98 -13.68 10.01 3.87
CA LYS A 98 -14.90 10.70 3.41
C LYS A 98 -16.16 9.88 3.64
N GLN A 99 -16.09 8.56 3.51
CA GLN A 99 -17.24 7.68 3.66
C GLN A 99 -17.53 7.32 5.12
N MET A 100 -16.48 7.04 5.91
CA MET A 100 -16.60 6.46 7.25
C MET A 100 -16.45 7.47 8.38
N ASN A 101 -15.88 8.65 8.13
CA ASN A 101 -15.69 9.65 9.17
C ASN A 101 -16.94 10.54 9.30
N GLY A 102 -17.77 10.25 10.30
CA GLY A 102 -18.96 11.03 10.64
C GLY A 102 -18.71 12.16 11.66
N LEU A 103 -17.47 12.35 12.13
CA LEU A 103 -17.18 13.32 13.18
C LEU A 103 -17.34 14.75 12.67
N LYS A 104 -18.47 15.37 13.00
CA LYS A 104 -18.72 16.79 12.78
C LYS A 104 -18.22 17.58 13.99
N MET A 105 -17.07 18.20 13.83
CA MET A 105 -16.53 19.12 14.82
C MET A 105 -17.40 20.38 14.91
N SER A 106 -17.79 20.77 16.12
CA SER A 106 -18.47 22.05 16.31
C SER A 106 -17.47 23.20 16.10
N ALA A 107 -17.92 24.33 15.56
CA ALA A 107 -17.06 25.50 15.33
C ALA A 107 -16.38 25.99 16.63
N LYS A 108 -17.03 25.81 17.79
CA LYS A 108 -16.48 26.12 19.12
C LYS A 108 -15.33 25.17 19.47
N THR A 109 -15.50 23.88 19.21
CA THR A 109 -14.47 22.85 19.45
C THR A 109 -13.29 23.03 18.51
N GLU A 110 -13.53 23.30 17.22
CA GLU A 110 -12.45 23.60 16.26
C GLU A 110 -11.64 24.83 16.67
N ARG A 111 -12.31 25.91 17.09
CA ARG A 111 -11.65 27.14 17.54
C ARG A 111 -10.83 26.90 18.79
N SER A 112 -11.35 26.11 19.74
CA SER A 112 -10.61 25.72 20.94
C SER A 112 -9.38 24.89 20.59
N LEU A 113 -9.49 23.86 19.74
CA LEU A 113 -8.35 23.03 19.34
C LEU A 113 -7.32 23.78 18.50
N ARG A 114 -7.73 24.69 17.61
CA ARG A 114 -6.80 25.58 16.89
C ARG A 114 -6.01 26.45 17.86
N ASN A 115 -6.67 27.03 18.86
CA ASN A 115 -6.00 27.81 19.90
C ASN A 115 -5.07 26.93 20.74
N THR A 116 -5.49 25.74 21.17
CA THR A 116 -4.65 24.80 21.93
C THR A 116 -3.46 24.32 21.12
N ARG A 117 -3.64 24.01 19.83
CA ARG A 117 -2.57 23.59 18.93
C ARG A 117 -1.58 24.72 18.66
N ALA A 118 -2.04 25.96 18.53
CA ALA A 118 -1.16 27.13 18.43
C ALA A 118 -0.30 27.31 19.69
N VAL A 119 -0.84 27.00 20.88
CA VAL A 119 -0.08 27.03 22.14
C VAL A 119 0.93 25.87 22.21
N LEU A 120 0.59 24.67 21.74
CA LEU A 120 1.50 23.51 21.76
C LEU A 120 2.60 23.57 20.69
N VAL A 121 2.36 24.22 19.54
CA VAL A 121 3.39 24.50 18.53
C VAL A 121 4.43 25.49 19.06
N GLN A 122 4.09 26.26 20.09
CA GLN A 122 5.01 27.20 20.74
C GLN A 122 5.91 26.54 21.80
N SER A 123 5.63 25.29 22.19
CA SER A 123 6.54 24.45 22.97
C SER A 123 7.20 23.44 22.03
N ASP A 124 8.51 23.53 21.85
CA ASP A 124 9.34 22.70 20.96
C ASP A 124 9.29 21.19 21.30
N ILE A 125 8.16 20.54 21.03
CA ILE A 125 8.01 19.09 21.09
C ILE A 125 7.92 18.60 19.66
N VAL A 126 9.05 18.07 19.16
CA VAL A 126 9.13 17.37 17.88
C VAL A 126 8.33 16.08 18.00
N ILE A 127 7.15 16.05 17.38
CA ILE A 127 6.36 14.82 17.25
C ILE A 127 6.94 14.06 16.05
N PRO A 128 7.45 12.82 16.20
CA PRO A 128 7.89 12.03 15.07
C PRO A 128 6.69 11.68 14.19
N ASP A 129 6.83 11.87 12.88
CA ASP A 129 5.80 11.55 11.90
C ASP A 129 5.43 10.06 11.96
N ALA A 130 4.13 9.78 12.01
CA ALA A 130 3.53 8.45 11.97
C ALA A 130 3.22 8.01 10.54
#